data_AF-A0A354C278-F1
#
_entry.id   AF-A0A354C278-F1
#
_cell.length_a   1.000
_cell.length_b   1.000
_cell.length_c   1.000
_cell.angle_alpha   90.00
_cell.angle_beta   90.00
_cell.angle_gamma   90.00
#
_symmetry.space_group_name_H-M   'P 1'
#
loop_
_entity.id
_entity.type
_entity.pdbx_description
1 polymer ?
#
loop_
_entity_poly.entity_id
_entity_poly.type
_entity_poly.pdbx_seq_one_letter_code
_entity_poly.pdbx_strand_id
1 'polypeptide(L)'
;MLVDTNNEPKMVLNSDEFIRAALFNHERFSPYRHCHRPVIVTNGQATIGDVIVRLRVNPEHCQDDVVYHDVILFWNETRRIITGGDILGRLLRGIVQNPVLKQGVA
;
A
#
# COMPACT_ATOMS: atom_id res chain seq x y z
N MET A 1 1.91 4.47 -8.43
CA MET A 1 2.34 5.59 -7.56
C MET A 1 2.52 6.82 -8.44
N LEU A 2 2.11 7.97 -7.93
CA LEU A 2 2.18 9.24 -8.62
C LEU A 2 3.13 10.15 -7.83
N VAL A 3 4.12 10.70 -8.54
CA VAL A 3 5.12 11.62 -8.01
C VAL A 3 4.92 13.01 -8.64
N ASP A 4 5.36 14.05 -7.95
CA ASP A 4 5.43 15.39 -8.55
C ASP A 4 6.69 15.55 -9.43
N THR A 5 6.87 16.75 -9.99
CA THR A 5 8.02 17.12 -10.83
C THR A 5 9.36 17.06 -10.10
N ASN A 6 9.35 17.10 -8.76
CA ASN A 6 10.53 16.99 -7.92
C ASN A 6 10.78 15.53 -7.48
N ASN A 7 10.03 14.56 -8.02
CA ASN A 7 10.11 13.15 -7.66
C ASN A 7 9.69 12.87 -6.20
N GLU A 8 8.83 13.72 -5.64
CA GLU A 8 8.21 13.52 -4.33
C GLU A 8 6.91 12.73 -4.47
N PRO A 9 6.68 11.67 -3.65
CA PRO A 9 5.50 10.84 -3.76
C PRO A 9 4.29 11.61 -3.26
N LYS A 10 3.20 11.60 -4.02
CA LYS A 10 1.96 12.29 -3.65
C LYS A 10 0.81 11.34 -3.42
N MET A 11 0.64 10.35 -4.30
CA MET A 11 -0.52 9.46 -4.29
C MET A 11 -0.16 8.06 -4.76
N VAL A 12 -0.98 7.09 -4.36
CA VAL A 12 -1.01 5.75 -4.95
C VAL A 12 -2.31 5.59 -5.74
N LEU A 13 -2.28 4.80 -6.81
CA LEU A 13 -3.44 4.56 -7.67
C LEU A 13 -3.89 3.11 -7.47
N ASN A 14 -5.17 2.90 -7.16
CA ASN A 14 -5.77 1.58 -7.25
C ASN A 14 -6.01 1.25 -8.73
N SER A 15 -5.13 0.43 -9.31
CA SER A 15 -5.18 0.12 -10.74
C SER A 15 -6.41 -0.69 -11.13
N ASP A 16 -6.87 -1.62 -10.29
CA ASP A 16 -8.02 -2.47 -10.62
C ASP A 16 -9.29 -1.63 -10.72
N GLU A 17 -9.56 -0.84 -9.67
CA GLU A 17 -10.74 0.02 -9.62
C GLU A 17 -10.70 1.10 -10.72
N PHE A 18 -9.52 1.70 -10.93
CA PHE A 18 -9.31 2.68 -11.98
C PHE A 18 -9.61 2.12 -13.37
N ILE A 19 -9.02 0.97 -13.73
CA ILE A 19 -9.19 0.38 -15.07
C ILE A 19 -10.65 -0.01 -15.28
N ARG A 20 -11.28 -0.63 -14.28
CA ARG A 20 -12.69 -1.01 -14.34
C ARG A 20 -13.59 0.22 -14.53
N ALA A 21 -13.36 1.28 -13.77
CA ALA A 21 -14.15 2.51 -13.90
C ALA A 21 -13.91 3.20 -15.25
N ALA A 22 -12.67 3.22 -15.74
CA ALA A 22 -12.31 3.81 -17.03
C ALA A 22 -12.96 3.09 -18.21
N LEU A 23 -13.08 1.76 -18.15
CA LEU A 23 -13.62 0.94 -19.24
C LEU A 23 -15.14 0.76 -19.21
N PHE A 24 -15.79 0.96 -18.06
CA PHE A 24 -17.21 0.64 -17.91
C PHE A 24 -18.08 1.79 -17.39
N ASN A 25 -17.50 2.89 -16.87
CA ASN A 25 -18.23 4.02 -16.27
C ASN A 25 -17.80 5.40 -16.83
N HIS A 26 -17.65 5.49 -18.15
CA HIS A 26 -17.08 6.65 -18.86
C HIS A 26 -17.73 8.00 -18.54
N GLU A 27 -19.06 8.05 -18.38
CA GLU A 27 -19.81 9.31 -18.18
C GLU A 27 -19.53 10.00 -16.85
N ARG A 28 -19.04 9.26 -15.84
CA ARG A 28 -18.75 9.78 -14.49
C ARG A 28 -17.33 9.44 -14.04
N PHE A 29 -16.46 9.04 -14.97
CA PHE A 29 -15.12 8.62 -14.66
C PHE A 29 -14.28 9.80 -14.15
N SER A 30 -13.72 9.65 -12.96
CA SER A 30 -12.82 10.62 -12.34
C SER A 30 -11.57 9.89 -11.84
N PRO A 31 -10.43 9.96 -12.56
CA PRO A 31 -9.15 9.36 -12.19
C PRO A 31 -8.77 9.53 -10.71
N TYR A 32 -9.03 10.73 -10.18
CA TYR A 32 -8.65 11.11 -8.81
C TYR A 32 -9.39 10.31 -7.73
N ARG A 33 -10.59 9.78 -8.03
CA ARG A 33 -11.37 8.98 -7.06
C ARG A 33 -10.73 7.63 -6.76
N HIS A 34 -9.87 7.16 -7.65
CA HIS A 34 -9.15 5.89 -7.52
C HIS A 34 -7.73 6.10 -6.97
N CYS A 35 -7.41 7.33 -6.55
CA CYS A 35 -6.13 7.66 -5.92
C CYS A 35 -6.30 7.69 -4.39
N HIS A 36 -5.33 7.12 -3.67
CA HIS A 36 -5.27 7.16 -2.21
C HIS A 36 -4.02 7.91 -1.73
N ARG A 37 -4.10 8.46 -0.51
CA ARG A 37 -2.95 9.13 0.12
C ARG A 37 -2.13 8.10 0.88
N PRO A 38 -0.86 7.87 0.50
CA PRO A 38 -0.01 6.93 1.22
C PRO A 38 0.55 7.56 2.49
N VAL A 39 0.96 6.70 3.43
CA VAL A 39 1.83 7.09 4.53
C VAL A 39 3.26 7.21 4.00
N ILE A 40 3.79 8.43 3.93
CA ILE A 40 5.17 8.67 3.45
C ILE A 40 6.14 8.61 4.64
N VAL A 41 7.21 7.83 4.48
CA VAL A 41 8.28 7.65 5.47
C VAL A 41 9.62 7.88 4.78
N THR A 42 10.32 8.95 5.14
CA THR A 42 11.64 9.29 4.60
C THR A 42 12.79 8.90 5.55
N ASN A 43 12.50 8.81 6.85
CA ASN A 43 13.50 8.44 7.84
C ASN A 43 13.88 6.95 7.73
N GLY A 44 15.15 6.70 7.37
CA GLY A 44 15.75 5.37 7.29
C GLY A 44 15.66 4.52 8.56
N GLN A 45 15.59 5.19 9.72
CA GLN A 45 15.58 4.57 11.05
C GLN A 45 14.17 4.38 11.63
N ALA A 46 13.11 4.74 10.88
CA ALA A 46 11.75 4.54 11.34
C ALA A 46 11.45 3.05 11.53
N THR A 47 10.94 2.70 12.71
CA THR A 47 10.53 1.34 13.05
C THR A 47 9.12 1.06 12.54
N ILE A 48 8.75 -0.22 12.46
CA ILE A 48 7.36 -0.59 12.15
C ILE A 48 6.38 -0.04 13.20
N GLY A 49 6.79 0.02 14.47
CA GLY A 49 5.98 0.59 15.55
C GLY A 49 5.68 2.07 15.32
N ASP A 50 6.63 2.85 14.79
CA ASP A 50 6.43 4.28 14.50
C ASP A 50 5.44 4.50 13.35
N VAL A 51 5.42 3.58 12.38
CA VAL A 51 4.67 3.75 11.14
C VAL A 51 3.29 3.10 11.21
N ILE A 52 3.13 1.98 11.92
CA ILE A 52 1.87 1.22 11.98
C ILE A 52 0.73 2.04 12.60
N VAL A 53 1.03 2.94 13.55
CA VAL A 53 0.02 3.82 14.17
C VAL A 53 -0.54 4.86 13.18
N ARG A 54 0.18 5.10 12.07
CA ARG A 54 -0.21 6.03 10.99
C ARG A 54 -1.07 5.34 9.93
N LEU A 55 -1.10 4.01 9.89
CA LEU A 55 -2.06 3.23 9.11
C LEU A 55 -3.43 3.29 9.81
N ARG A 56 -4.07 4.46 9.81
CA ARG A 56 -5.42 4.62 10.33
C ARG A 56 -6.43 4.39 9.23
N VAL A 57 -7.37 3.49 9.48
CA VAL A 57 -8.59 3.35 8.69
C VAL A 57 -9.55 4.43 9.17
N ASN A 58 -9.81 5.44 8.35
CA ASN A 58 -10.94 6.36 8.57
C ASN A 58 -12.16 5.76 7.87
N PRO A 59 -13.19 5.30 8.59
CA PRO A 59 -14.45 4.90 7.99
C PRO A 59 -15.26 6.17 7.72
N GLU A 60 -14.93 6.92 6.68
CA GLU A 60 -15.66 8.16 6.40
C GLU A 60 -17.04 7.93 5.77
N HIS A 61 -17.36 6.73 5.26
CA HIS A 61 -18.65 6.45 4.64
C HIS A 61 -19.19 5.07 5.05
N CYS A 62 -20.40 5.04 5.64
CA CYS A 62 -21.11 3.82 6.11
C CYS A 62 -21.47 2.79 5.01
N GLN A 63 -21.00 2.96 3.77
CA GLN A 63 -21.21 2.03 2.65
C GLN A 63 -19.94 1.64 1.89
N ASP A 64 -18.77 2.19 2.23
CA ASP A 64 -17.51 1.83 1.56
C ASP A 64 -16.52 1.26 2.57
N ASP A 65 -16.31 -0.06 2.51
CA ASP A 65 -15.28 -0.81 3.23
C ASP A 65 -13.85 -0.52 2.70
N VAL A 66 -13.60 0.69 2.19
CA VAL A 66 -12.35 1.06 1.50
C VAL A 66 -11.40 1.75 2.47
N VAL A 67 -10.27 1.11 2.74
CA VAL A 67 -9.21 1.64 3.60
C VAL A 67 -8.47 2.78 2.88
N TYR A 68 -8.60 4.01 3.37
CA TYR A 68 -8.01 5.20 2.73
C TYR A 68 -6.48 5.33 2.86
N HIS A 69 -5.82 4.56 3.76
CA HIS A 69 -4.39 4.63 4.04
C HIS A 69 -3.78 3.24 4.34
N ASP A 70 -3.75 2.34 3.36
CA ASP A 70 -3.22 0.97 3.50
C ASP A 70 -1.78 0.79 2.94
N VAL A 71 -1.25 1.82 2.27
CA VAL A 71 0.08 1.79 1.66
C VAL A 71 1.04 2.75 2.37
N ILE A 72 2.18 2.21 2.80
CA ILE A 72 3.35 2.97 3.21
C ILE A 72 4.29 3.09 2.02
N LEU A 73 4.71 4.31 1.72
CA LEU A 73 5.83 4.58 0.83
C LEU A 73 7.06 4.93 1.66
N PHE A 74 8.02 4.01 1.69
CA PHE A 74 9.34 4.28 2.23
C PHE A 74 10.15 4.99 1.14
N TRP A 75 10.36 6.29 1.32
CA TRP A 75 10.91 7.20 0.32
C TRP A 75 12.28 7.72 0.76
N ASN A 76 13.27 6.83 0.77
CA ASN A 76 14.68 7.17 0.94
C ASN A 76 15.50 6.64 -0.26
N GLU A 77 16.82 6.52 -0.12
CA GLU A 77 17.70 5.95 -1.15
C GLU A 77 17.22 4.60 -1.69
N THR A 78 16.63 3.77 -0.82
CA THR A 78 16.03 2.48 -1.20
C THR A 78 14.50 2.56 -1.09
N ARG A 79 13.86 2.93 -2.20
CA ARG A 79 12.40 3.07 -2.26
C ARG A 79 11.70 1.74 -2.06
N ARG A 80 10.71 1.69 -1.14
CA ARG A 80 9.91 0.50 -0.87
C ARG A 80 8.43 0.85 -0.75
N ILE A 81 7.59 -0.07 -1.20
CA ILE A 81 6.14 -0.04 -0.98
C ILE A 81 5.85 -1.13 0.05
N ILE A 82 5.13 -0.80 1.11
CA ILE A 82 4.75 -1.75 2.16
C ILE A 82 3.24 -1.64 2.35
N THR A 83 2.55 -2.77 2.25
CA THR A 83 1.10 -2.90 2.41
C THR A 83 0.75 -3.53 3.77
N GLY A 84 -0.53 -3.49 4.15
CA GLY A 84 -1.02 -4.22 5.33
C GLY A 84 -0.71 -5.73 5.27
N GLY A 85 -0.75 -6.34 4.08
CA GLY A 85 -0.41 -7.74 3.87
C GLY A 85 1.07 -8.05 4.15
N ASP A 86 1.98 -7.16 3.75
CA ASP A 86 3.42 -7.29 4.02
C ASP A 86 3.71 -7.23 5.53
N ILE A 87 3.04 -6.30 6.22
CA ILE A 87 3.16 -6.14 7.68
C ILE A 87 2.61 -7.37 8.39
N LEU A 88 1.40 -7.79 8.04
CA LEU A 88 0.76 -8.96 8.63
C LEU A 88 1.59 -10.22 8.41
N GLY A 89 2.04 -10.46 7.17
CA GLY A 89 2.88 -11.61 6.84
C GLY A 89 4.19 -11.62 7.62
N ARG A 90 4.79 -10.45 7.89
CA ARG A 90 6.01 -10.34 8.70
C ARG A 90 5.76 -10.55 10.19
N LEU A 91 4.63 -10.08 10.72
CA LEU A 91 4.22 -10.32 12.12
C LEU A 91 3.87 -11.78 12.38
N LEU A 92 3.27 -12.47 11.40
CA LEU A 92 2.91 -13.88 11.50
C LEU A 92 4.07 -14.84 11.17
N ARG A 93 5.20 -14.32 10.68
CA ARG A 93 6.37 -15.13 10.32
C ARG A 93 6.91 -15.84 11.55
N GLY A 94 6.97 -17.17 11.51
CA GLY A 94 7.40 -18.02 12.62
C GLY A 94 6.27 -18.70 13.38
N ILE A 95 5.02 -18.27 13.19
CA ILE A 95 3.83 -19.00 13.66
C ILE A 95 3.48 -20.12 12.65
N VAL A 96 3.60 -19.83 11.36
CA VAL A 96 3.44 -20.81 10.28
C VAL A 96 4.83 -21.40 9.96
N GLN A 97 5.04 -22.68 10.29
CA GLN A 97 6.17 -23.44 9.78
C GLN A 97 5.88 -23.85 8.34
N ASN A 98 6.45 -23.16 7.36
CA ASN A 98 6.43 -23.65 6.00
C ASN A 98 7.38 -24.85 5.93
N PRO A 99 6.93 -26.07 5.59
CA PRO A 99 7.84 -27.21 5.46
C PRO A 99 8.92 -26.81 4.47
N VAL A 100 10.18 -26.92 4.92
CA VAL A 100 11.34 -26.63 4.09
C VAL A 100 11.23 -27.50 2.84
N LEU A 101 11.03 -26.87 1.68
CA LEU A 101 11.21 -27.54 0.40
C LEU A 101 12.67 -27.97 0.36
N LYS A 102 12.93 -29.26 0.62
CA LYS A 102 14.24 -29.85 0.35
C LYS A 102 14.50 -29.63 -1.14
N GLN A 103 15.39 -28.71 -1.47
CA GLN A 103 15.93 -28.62 -2.81
C GLN A 103 16.52 -29.99 -3.13
N GLY A 104 16.00 -30.62 -4.18
CA GLY A 104 16.47 -31.91 -4.65
C GLY A 104 17.97 -31.83 -4.88
N VAL A 105 18.69 -32.71 -4.20
CA VAL A 105 20.11 -32.95 -4.49
C VAL A 105 20.15 -33.61 -5.87
N ALA A 106 20.91 -32.98 -6.77
CA ALA A 106 21.21 -33.48 -8.11
C ALA A 106 22.01 -34.79 -8.05
#